data_AF-A0A2T5M6Y2-F1
#
_entry.id   AF-A0A2T5M6Y2-F1
#
_cell.length_a   1.000
_cell.length_b   1.000
_cell.length_c   1.000
_cell.angle_alpha   90.00
_cell.angle_beta   90.00
_cell.angle_gamma   90.00
#
_symmetry.space_group_name_H-M   'P 1'
#
loop_
_entity.id
_entity.type
_entity.pdbx_description
1 polymer ?
#
loop_
_entity_poly.entity_id
_entity_poly.type
_entity_poly.pdbx_seq_one_letter_code
_entity_poly.pdbx_strand_id
1 'polypeptide(L)'
;MAPSETSILSNFLLAPASLPTVMSLQQFTELFPKRLRSHPHIRVLYRELQQLREQDMDIVNENIDKEVQEGDSQKAELRKFMNKTGIEDVNAHDQREMDMDVQYFGPTYVASDEYHSVSSLLSAMETACASIEQEIAGIDKDGASLLSELNSTVGEMSDLRYGKMSGPAGTTDDVVNEAIRGLKTLENSFPLHPRASASPVGASPLHNPLPQLLRTPSGLALLELQGTINVPSQEIPAIEDEFAVASENTHGPNATTSETPVGKLIFPDYSPQTPDDTKWMKRAYLYVGRYQRMTGEVKKLPKPLAIIQKRQKQPGSKAGDELEIVEIVKYKIYFKNRPEPVNDV
;
A
#
# COMPACT_ATOMS: atom_id res chain seq x y z
N MET A 1 4.89 -9.61 -19.45
CA MET A 1 3.42 -9.82 -19.44
C MET A 1 3.08 -10.68 -18.24
N ALA A 2 1.97 -10.40 -17.55
CA ALA A 2 1.52 -11.24 -16.43
C ALA A 2 1.07 -12.63 -16.96
N PRO A 3 1.31 -13.73 -16.21
CA PRO A 3 0.90 -15.07 -16.63
C PRO A 3 -0.64 -15.18 -16.67
N SER A 4 -1.17 -15.92 -17.65
CA SER A 4 -2.61 -16.22 -17.74
C SER A 4 -3.03 -17.23 -16.67
N GLU A 5 -4.30 -17.19 -16.28
CA GLU A 5 -4.88 -18.10 -15.28
C GLU A 5 -4.73 -19.57 -15.68
N THR A 6 -5.01 -19.92 -16.94
CA THR A 6 -4.77 -21.26 -17.49
C THR A 6 -3.31 -21.68 -17.33
N SER A 7 -2.36 -20.76 -17.53
CA SER A 7 -0.93 -21.03 -17.37
C SER A 7 -0.57 -21.24 -15.90
N ILE A 8 -1.17 -20.49 -14.97
CA ILE A 8 -0.95 -20.66 -13.53
C ILE A 8 -1.50 -22.02 -13.07
N LEU A 9 -2.76 -22.32 -13.40
CA LEU A 9 -3.45 -23.53 -12.97
C LEU A 9 -2.81 -24.80 -13.56
N SER A 10 -2.50 -24.79 -14.86
CA SER A 10 -1.82 -25.92 -15.51
C SER A 10 -0.41 -26.17 -14.97
N ASN A 11 0.38 -25.11 -14.74
CA ASN A 11 1.72 -25.26 -14.17
C ASN A 11 1.67 -25.75 -12.72
N PHE A 12 0.68 -25.33 -11.94
CA PHE A 12 0.58 -25.73 -10.53
C PHE A 12 0.00 -27.13 -10.35
N LEU A 13 -1.01 -27.49 -11.15
CA LEU A 13 -1.79 -28.72 -10.96
C LEU A 13 -1.38 -29.87 -11.87
N LEU A 14 -0.92 -29.61 -13.11
CA LEU A 14 -0.64 -30.65 -14.10
C LEU A 14 0.87 -30.94 -14.27
N ALA A 15 1.72 -29.91 -14.25
CA ALA A 15 3.16 -30.09 -14.45
C ALA A 15 3.84 -31.03 -13.42
N PRO A 16 3.53 -30.98 -12.11
CA PRO A 16 4.08 -31.94 -11.15
C PRO A 16 3.31 -33.27 -11.10
N ALA A 17 2.17 -33.39 -11.80
CA ALA A 17 1.24 -34.48 -11.59
C ALA A 17 1.57 -35.75 -12.35
N SER A 18 2.47 -35.77 -13.34
CA SER A 18 2.77 -37.02 -14.07
C SER A 18 3.41 -38.09 -13.16
N LEU A 19 3.04 -39.36 -13.32
CA LEU A 19 3.61 -40.45 -12.49
C LEU A 19 5.14 -40.51 -12.59
N PRO A 20 5.78 -40.42 -13.78
CA PRO A 20 7.23 -40.42 -13.89
C PRO A 20 7.92 -39.25 -13.17
N THR A 21 7.26 -38.09 -13.05
CA THR A 21 7.77 -36.94 -12.29
C THR A 21 7.76 -37.21 -10.79
N VAL A 22 6.70 -37.85 -10.29
CA VAL A 22 6.54 -38.15 -8.85
C VAL A 22 7.34 -39.38 -8.42
N MET A 23 7.36 -40.41 -9.25
CA MET A 23 8.00 -41.70 -8.96
C MET A 23 8.36 -42.39 -10.27
N SER A 24 9.66 -42.48 -10.55
CA SER A 24 10.15 -43.20 -11.72
C SER A 24 9.91 -44.71 -11.64
N LEU A 25 9.89 -45.40 -12.78
CA LEU A 25 9.78 -46.87 -12.84
C LEU A 25 10.86 -47.57 -12.00
N GLN A 26 12.06 -47.00 -11.92
CA GLN A 26 13.15 -47.54 -11.10
C GLN A 26 12.80 -47.48 -9.61
N GLN A 27 12.39 -46.31 -9.12
CA GLN A 27 11.96 -46.12 -7.73
C GLN A 27 10.76 -46.99 -7.39
N PHE A 28 9.80 -47.10 -8.30
CA PHE A 28 8.65 -47.99 -8.13
C PHE A 28 9.07 -49.47 -8.04
N THR A 29 10.02 -49.92 -8.87
CA THR A 29 10.55 -51.28 -8.82
C THR A 29 11.27 -51.58 -7.51
N GLU A 30 11.90 -50.57 -6.89
CA GLU A 30 12.61 -50.71 -5.61
C GLU A 30 11.67 -51.01 -4.43
N LEU A 31 10.38 -50.63 -4.53
CA LEU A 31 9.35 -50.93 -3.52
C LEU A 31 9.07 -52.44 -3.38
N PHE A 32 9.45 -53.24 -4.39
CA PHE A 32 9.25 -54.68 -4.38
C PHE A 32 10.47 -55.43 -3.82
N PRO A 33 10.29 -56.60 -3.18
CA PRO A 33 11.39 -57.45 -2.72
C PRO A 33 12.35 -57.82 -3.85
N LYS A 34 13.67 -57.85 -3.59
CA LYS A 34 14.73 -58.09 -4.60
C LYS A 34 14.47 -59.28 -5.52
N ARG A 35 13.84 -60.35 -5.01
CA ARG A 35 13.49 -61.58 -5.75
C ARG A 35 12.42 -61.38 -6.82
N LEU A 36 11.57 -60.37 -6.67
CA LEU A 36 10.43 -60.09 -7.55
C LEU A 36 10.66 -58.89 -8.48
N ARG A 37 11.75 -58.13 -8.31
CA ARG A 37 12.03 -56.91 -9.10
C ARG A 37 12.17 -57.14 -10.60
N SER A 38 12.55 -58.34 -11.01
CA SER A 38 12.63 -58.75 -12.43
C SER A 38 11.29 -59.24 -12.99
N HIS A 39 10.22 -59.27 -12.19
CA HIS A 39 8.93 -59.81 -12.61
C HIS A 39 8.26 -58.88 -13.64
N PRO A 40 7.78 -59.41 -14.80
CA PRO A 40 7.23 -58.59 -15.88
C PRO A 40 5.99 -57.78 -15.46
N HIS A 41 5.19 -58.28 -14.51
CA HIS A 41 3.99 -57.58 -14.02
C HIS A 41 4.27 -56.25 -13.31
N ILE A 42 5.49 -56.00 -12.79
CA ILE A 42 5.80 -54.70 -12.15
C ILE A 42 5.71 -53.57 -13.17
N ARG A 43 6.17 -53.82 -14.41
CA ARG A 43 6.08 -52.84 -15.50
C ARG A 43 4.63 -52.64 -15.96
N VAL A 44 3.83 -53.70 -15.95
CA VAL A 44 2.41 -53.65 -16.28
C VAL A 44 1.65 -52.81 -15.26
N LEU A 45 1.85 -53.08 -13.96
CA LEU A 45 1.23 -52.33 -12.87
C LEU A 45 1.64 -50.84 -12.87
N TYR A 46 2.92 -50.55 -13.14
CA TYR A 46 3.37 -49.17 -13.29
C TYR A 46 2.66 -48.45 -14.45
N ARG A 47 2.44 -49.16 -15.57
CA ARG A 47 1.72 -48.63 -16.72
C ARG A 47 0.24 -48.40 -16.42
N GLU A 48 -0.39 -49.30 -15.67
CA GLU A 48 -1.77 -49.14 -15.21
C GLU A 48 -1.92 -47.93 -14.27
N LEU A 49 -1.00 -47.76 -13.31
CA LEU A 49 -0.96 -46.59 -12.43
C LEU A 49 -0.72 -45.29 -13.20
N GLN A 50 0.12 -45.34 -14.23
CA GLN A 50 0.33 -44.19 -15.11
C GLN A 50 -0.97 -43.82 -15.83
N GLN A 51 -1.69 -44.82 -16.37
CA GLN A 51 -2.96 -44.60 -17.07
C GLN A 51 -4.05 -44.06 -16.13
N LEU A 52 -4.20 -44.60 -14.92
CA LEU A 52 -5.15 -44.08 -13.93
C LEU A 52 -4.87 -42.62 -13.59
N ARG A 53 -3.59 -42.27 -13.45
CA ARG A 53 -3.18 -40.91 -13.12
C ARG A 53 -3.35 -39.94 -14.30
N GLU A 54 -3.12 -40.41 -15.53
CA GLU A 54 -3.45 -39.65 -16.74
C GLU A 54 -4.96 -39.36 -16.80
N GLN A 55 -5.81 -40.33 -16.46
CA GLN A 55 -7.27 -40.11 -16.38
C GLN A 55 -7.65 -39.08 -15.31
N ASP A 56 -7.04 -39.12 -14.13
CA ASP A 56 -7.26 -38.10 -13.09
C ASP A 56 -6.79 -36.71 -13.56
N MET A 57 -5.66 -36.65 -14.27
CA MET A 57 -5.15 -35.40 -14.86
C MET A 57 -6.09 -34.85 -15.92
N ASP A 58 -6.73 -35.70 -16.72
CA ASP A 58 -7.73 -35.28 -17.72
C ASP A 58 -8.95 -34.63 -17.04
N ILE A 59 -9.43 -35.20 -15.92
CA ILE A 59 -10.52 -34.61 -15.13
C ILE A 59 -10.11 -33.26 -14.56
N VAL A 60 -8.89 -33.15 -14.02
CA VAL A 60 -8.36 -31.87 -13.52
C VAL A 60 -8.26 -30.86 -14.66
N ASN A 61 -7.85 -31.27 -15.85
CA ASN A 61 -7.76 -30.39 -17.01
C ASN A 61 -9.16 -29.88 -17.43
N GLU A 62 -10.17 -30.74 -17.46
CA GLU A 62 -11.56 -30.35 -17.72
C GLU A 62 -12.08 -29.35 -16.67
N ASN A 63 -11.70 -29.53 -15.40
CA ASN A 63 -12.06 -28.60 -14.33
C ASN A 63 -11.32 -27.26 -14.46
N ILE A 64 -10.06 -27.25 -14.92
CA ILE A 64 -9.33 -26.01 -15.21
C ILE A 64 -10.03 -25.26 -16.34
N ASP A 65 -10.49 -25.93 -17.39
CA ASP A 65 -11.23 -25.29 -18.49
C ASP A 65 -12.55 -24.66 -17.99
N LYS A 66 -13.28 -25.36 -17.11
CA LYS A 66 -14.48 -24.83 -16.47
C LYS A 66 -14.17 -23.62 -15.59
N GLU A 67 -13.15 -23.72 -14.75
CA GLU A 67 -12.72 -22.63 -13.86
C GLU A 67 -12.31 -21.39 -14.66
N VAL A 68 -11.58 -21.55 -15.78
CA VAL A 68 -11.18 -20.42 -16.65
C VAL A 68 -12.41 -19.76 -17.27
N GLN A 69 -13.39 -20.55 -17.72
CA GLN A 69 -14.63 -20.02 -18.28
C GLN A 69 -15.45 -19.28 -17.21
N GLU A 70 -15.52 -19.83 -16.01
CA GLU A 70 -16.19 -19.21 -14.86
C GLU A 70 -15.45 -17.95 -14.40
N GLY A 71 -14.12 -17.97 -14.36
CA GLY A 71 -13.26 -16.84 -14.04
C GLY A 71 -13.39 -15.70 -15.04
N ASP A 72 -13.51 -15.99 -16.33
CA ASP A 72 -13.81 -14.98 -17.35
C ASP A 72 -15.22 -14.38 -17.16
N SER A 73 -16.22 -15.21 -16.82
CA SER A 73 -17.57 -14.73 -16.50
C SER A 73 -17.58 -13.87 -15.24
N GLN A 74 -16.92 -14.30 -14.17
CA GLN A 74 -16.77 -13.56 -12.92
C GLN A 74 -16.02 -12.26 -13.12
N LYS A 75 -14.98 -12.24 -13.97
CA LYS A 75 -14.24 -11.04 -14.34
C LYS A 75 -15.07 -10.09 -15.19
N ALA A 76 -15.89 -10.62 -16.08
CA ALA A 76 -16.84 -9.83 -16.87
C ALA A 76 -17.95 -9.26 -15.98
N GLU A 77 -18.47 -10.04 -15.04
CA GLU A 77 -19.46 -9.64 -14.05
C GLU A 77 -18.88 -8.60 -13.09
N LEU A 78 -17.64 -8.76 -12.63
CA LEU A 78 -16.92 -7.78 -11.84
C LEU A 78 -16.76 -6.47 -12.63
N ARG A 79 -16.37 -6.53 -13.91
CA ARG A 79 -16.31 -5.35 -14.79
C ARG A 79 -17.69 -4.71 -14.98
N LYS A 80 -18.75 -5.50 -15.14
CA LYS A 80 -20.13 -5.00 -15.23
C LYS A 80 -20.60 -4.38 -13.92
N PHE A 81 -20.26 -4.97 -12.77
CA PHE A 81 -20.56 -4.45 -11.44
C PHE A 81 -19.79 -3.16 -11.15
N MET A 82 -18.52 -3.06 -11.58
CA MET A 82 -17.76 -1.81 -11.53
C MET A 82 -18.44 -0.72 -12.37
N ASN A 83 -18.84 -1.05 -13.60
CA ASN A 83 -19.50 -0.09 -14.49
C ASN A 83 -20.92 0.29 -14.05
N LYS A 84 -21.72 -0.67 -13.52
CA LYS A 84 -23.14 -0.47 -13.16
C LYS A 84 -23.32 0.20 -11.81
N THR A 85 -22.47 -0.12 -10.83
CA THR A 85 -22.57 0.48 -9.49
C THR A 85 -22.13 1.96 -9.51
N GLY A 86 -21.70 2.49 -10.67
CA GLY A 86 -21.07 3.80 -10.75
C GLY A 86 -19.81 3.86 -9.90
N ILE A 87 -19.24 2.69 -9.57
CA ILE A 87 -17.99 2.56 -8.86
C ILE A 87 -16.92 2.41 -9.94
N GLU A 88 -16.55 3.56 -10.50
CA GLU A 88 -15.16 3.85 -10.80
C GLU A 88 -14.31 3.52 -9.55
N ASP A 89 -13.90 2.26 -9.38
CA ASP A 89 -12.75 1.89 -8.52
C ASP A 89 -11.58 1.38 -9.36
N VAL A 90 -11.49 1.82 -10.62
CA VAL A 90 -10.30 2.64 -10.91
C VAL A 90 -10.68 3.97 -10.34
N ASN A 91 -10.39 4.13 -9.06
CA ASN A 91 -10.87 5.23 -8.24
C ASN A 91 -10.50 6.51 -9.02
N ALA A 92 -11.30 7.58 -9.00
CA ALA A 92 -10.83 8.87 -9.59
C ALA A 92 -9.44 9.26 -9.05
N HIS A 93 -9.07 8.67 -7.91
CA HIS A 93 -7.79 8.58 -7.24
C HIS A 93 -6.69 7.78 -7.98
N ASP A 94 -6.99 6.61 -8.56
CA ASP A 94 -6.08 5.74 -9.31
C ASP A 94 -5.89 6.25 -10.75
N GLN A 95 -6.95 6.76 -11.37
CA GLN A 95 -6.82 7.45 -12.66
C GLN A 95 -5.94 8.69 -12.51
N ARG A 96 -6.11 9.49 -11.44
CA ARG A 96 -5.21 10.61 -11.13
C ARG A 96 -3.79 10.16 -10.80
N GLU A 97 -3.60 9.00 -10.20
CA GLU A 97 -2.28 8.43 -9.95
C GLU A 97 -1.59 8.06 -11.27
N MET A 98 -2.30 7.35 -12.15
CA MET A 98 -1.83 7.00 -13.49
C MET A 98 -1.56 8.24 -14.35
N ASP A 99 -2.47 9.22 -14.36
CA ASP A 99 -2.31 10.47 -15.10
C ASP A 99 -1.13 11.30 -14.59
N MET A 100 -0.90 11.34 -13.27
CA MET A 100 0.28 11.99 -12.71
C MET A 100 1.56 11.26 -13.11
N ASP A 101 1.61 9.93 -12.95
CA ASP A 101 2.80 9.16 -13.33
C ASP A 101 3.07 9.28 -14.84
N VAL A 102 2.05 9.33 -15.69
CA VAL A 102 2.16 9.61 -17.14
C VAL A 102 2.58 11.06 -17.42
N GLN A 103 2.09 12.06 -16.68
CA GLN A 103 2.50 13.45 -16.86
C GLN A 103 3.98 13.67 -16.49
N TYR A 104 4.48 12.94 -15.49
CA TYR A 104 5.85 13.10 -14.98
C TYR A 104 6.86 12.15 -15.65
N PHE A 105 6.41 11.00 -16.16
CA PHE A 105 7.28 9.95 -16.72
C PHE A 105 6.83 9.39 -18.08
N GLY A 106 5.65 9.75 -18.59
CA GLY A 106 5.13 9.26 -19.86
C GLY A 106 5.57 10.07 -21.08
N PRO A 107 5.55 9.47 -22.29
CA PRO A 107 5.76 10.21 -23.53
C PRO A 107 4.63 11.21 -23.76
N THR A 108 4.98 12.47 -23.97
CA THR A 108 4.06 13.61 -24.13
C THR A 108 3.17 13.52 -25.38
N TYR A 109 2.06 12.76 -25.38
CA TYR A 109 1.02 12.87 -26.43
C TYR A 109 -0.41 12.58 -25.94
N VAL A 110 -1.20 13.67 -25.92
CA VAL A 110 -2.67 13.83 -26.10
C VAL A 110 -3.67 13.05 -25.23
N ALA A 111 -4.29 13.79 -24.30
CA ALA A 111 -5.65 13.51 -23.81
C ALA A 111 -6.66 13.84 -24.92
N SER A 112 -7.45 12.87 -25.35
CA SER A 112 -8.64 13.11 -26.18
C SER A 112 -9.88 13.09 -25.29
N ASP A 113 -10.46 14.27 -25.04
CA ASP A 113 -11.84 14.39 -24.58
C ASP A 113 -12.78 13.84 -25.68
N GLU A 114 -13.40 12.70 -25.39
CA GLU A 114 -14.26 11.98 -26.32
C GLU A 114 -15.68 12.57 -26.30
N TYR A 115 -15.96 13.51 -27.20
CA TYR A 115 -17.32 14.02 -27.43
C TYR A 115 -18.12 13.01 -28.26
N HIS A 116 -19.21 12.47 -27.71
CA HIS A 116 -20.12 11.55 -28.43
C HIS A 116 -20.91 12.25 -29.55
N SER A 117 -21.02 11.60 -30.71
CA SER A 117 -21.95 11.97 -31.78
C SER A 117 -23.32 11.30 -31.57
N VAL A 118 -24.39 11.80 -32.21
CA VAL A 118 -25.76 11.23 -32.07
C VAL A 118 -25.82 9.75 -32.45
N SER A 119 -25.04 9.31 -33.45
CA SER A 119 -24.96 7.90 -33.83
C SER A 119 -24.22 7.04 -32.80
N SER A 120 -23.15 7.58 -32.19
CA SER A 120 -22.42 6.93 -31.10
C SER A 120 -23.31 6.82 -29.84
N LEU A 121 -24.09 7.87 -29.54
CA LEU A 121 -25.02 7.87 -28.42
C LEU A 121 -26.16 6.87 -28.61
N LEU A 122 -26.76 6.80 -29.81
CA LEU A 122 -27.83 5.84 -30.09
C LEU A 122 -27.33 4.40 -29.96
N SER A 123 -26.15 4.10 -30.50
CA SER A 123 -25.52 2.78 -30.38
C SER A 123 -25.19 2.44 -28.92
N ALA A 124 -24.74 3.42 -28.13
CA ALA A 124 -24.52 3.25 -26.69
C ALA A 124 -25.83 2.98 -25.94
N MET A 125 -26.93 3.68 -26.29
CA MET A 125 -28.24 3.48 -25.68
C MET A 125 -28.83 2.11 -26.03
N GLU A 126 -28.74 1.66 -27.28
CA GLU A 126 -29.20 0.31 -27.68
C GLU A 126 -28.42 -0.79 -26.95
N THR A 127 -27.11 -0.62 -26.82
CA THR A 127 -26.24 -1.53 -26.05
C THR A 127 -26.62 -1.52 -24.57
N ALA A 128 -26.93 -0.36 -24.00
CA ALA A 128 -27.37 -0.23 -22.62
C ALA A 128 -28.73 -0.91 -22.39
N CYS A 129 -29.70 -0.73 -23.29
CA CYS A 129 -31.00 -1.41 -23.22
C CYS A 129 -30.84 -2.93 -23.24
N ALA A 130 -30.07 -3.46 -24.20
CA ALA A 130 -29.80 -4.89 -24.28
C ALA A 130 -29.07 -5.42 -23.03
N SER A 131 -28.14 -4.63 -22.48
CA SER A 131 -27.44 -4.99 -21.24
C SER A 131 -28.40 -5.04 -20.04
N ILE A 132 -29.34 -4.11 -19.93
CA ILE A 132 -30.32 -4.07 -18.84
C ILE A 132 -31.28 -5.25 -18.95
N GLU A 133 -31.76 -5.58 -20.16
CA GLU A 133 -32.64 -6.75 -20.37
C GLU A 133 -31.94 -8.06 -20.00
N GLN A 134 -30.68 -8.22 -20.40
CA GLN A 134 -29.87 -9.39 -20.01
C GLN A 134 -29.71 -9.47 -18.49
N GLU A 135 -29.53 -8.33 -17.84
CA GLU A 135 -29.35 -8.28 -16.39
C GLU A 135 -30.62 -8.60 -15.62
N ILE A 136 -31.79 -8.14 -16.08
CA ILE A 136 -33.08 -8.51 -15.49
C ILE A 136 -33.24 -10.04 -15.51
N ALA A 137 -32.94 -10.68 -16.65
CA ALA A 137 -33.00 -12.13 -16.76
C ALA A 137 -31.99 -12.85 -15.85
N GLY A 138 -30.81 -12.26 -15.62
CA GLY A 138 -29.81 -12.75 -14.67
C GLY A 138 -30.32 -12.66 -13.22
N ILE A 139 -30.82 -11.49 -12.81
CA ILE A 139 -31.37 -11.25 -11.47
C ILE A 139 -32.52 -12.21 -11.17
N ASP A 140 -33.39 -12.50 -12.13
CA ASP A 140 -34.48 -13.47 -11.95
C ASP A 140 -33.96 -14.90 -11.70
N LYS A 141 -32.90 -15.31 -12.41
CA LYS A 141 -32.25 -16.61 -12.20
C LYS A 141 -31.56 -16.68 -10.84
N ASP A 142 -30.84 -15.63 -10.46
CA ASP A 142 -30.15 -15.55 -9.18
C ASP A 142 -31.15 -15.53 -8.03
N GLY A 143 -32.28 -14.83 -8.19
CA GLY A 143 -33.40 -14.85 -7.25
C GLY A 143 -33.98 -16.25 -7.04
N ALA A 144 -34.13 -17.04 -8.11
CA ALA A 144 -34.57 -18.43 -8.00
C ALA A 144 -33.54 -19.31 -7.27
N SER A 145 -32.25 -19.11 -7.53
CA SER A 145 -31.16 -19.81 -6.83
C SER A 145 -31.12 -19.46 -5.34
N LEU A 146 -31.20 -18.16 -5.01
CA LEU A 146 -31.17 -17.65 -3.64
C LEU A 146 -32.38 -18.15 -2.84
N LEU A 147 -33.56 -18.23 -3.45
CA LEU A 147 -34.75 -18.83 -2.82
C LEU A 147 -34.55 -20.31 -2.51
N SER A 148 -33.87 -21.05 -3.39
CA SER A 148 -33.54 -22.46 -3.14
C SER A 148 -32.55 -22.60 -1.98
N GLU A 149 -31.52 -21.76 -1.95
CA GLU A 149 -30.52 -21.74 -0.88
C GLU A 149 -31.15 -21.37 0.46
N LEU A 150 -31.98 -20.32 0.51
CA LEU A 150 -32.69 -19.88 1.72
C LEU A 150 -33.58 -21.01 2.26
N ASN A 151 -34.28 -21.74 1.39
CA ASN A 151 -35.05 -22.91 1.81
C ASN A 151 -34.17 -24.02 2.40
N SER A 152 -32.95 -24.22 1.87
CA SER A 152 -31.96 -25.13 2.47
C SER A 152 -31.49 -24.65 3.84
N THR A 153 -31.11 -23.38 3.96
CA THR A 153 -30.62 -22.79 5.22
C THR A 153 -31.70 -22.76 6.29
N VAL A 154 -32.96 -22.53 5.93
CA VAL A 154 -34.10 -22.64 6.87
C VAL A 154 -34.31 -24.09 7.30
N GLY A 155 -34.06 -25.06 6.41
CA GLY A 155 -33.99 -26.47 6.76
C GLY A 155 -32.89 -26.78 7.78
N GLU A 156 -31.69 -26.23 7.57
CA GLU A 156 -30.53 -26.39 8.46
C GLU A 156 -30.73 -25.67 9.81
N MET A 157 -31.31 -24.47 9.82
CA MET A 157 -31.63 -23.72 11.04
C MET A 157 -32.81 -24.32 11.82
N SER A 158 -33.69 -25.08 11.16
CA SER A 158 -34.71 -25.89 11.84
C SER A 158 -34.08 -26.96 12.75
N ASP A 159 -32.88 -27.45 12.41
CA ASP A 159 -32.10 -28.40 13.21
C ASP A 159 -31.39 -27.73 14.39
N LEU A 160 -30.91 -26.49 14.19
CA LEU A 160 -30.26 -25.68 15.23
C LEU A 160 -31.21 -25.15 16.30
N ARG A 161 -32.53 -25.18 16.08
CA ARG A 161 -33.53 -24.88 17.13
C ARG A 161 -33.54 -25.94 18.26
N TYR A 162 -32.87 -27.08 18.08
CA TYR A 162 -32.72 -28.13 19.09
C TYR A 162 -31.29 -28.29 19.67
N GLY A 163 -30.32 -27.43 19.31
CA GLY A 163 -28.91 -27.54 19.74
C GLY A 163 -28.36 -26.31 20.49
N LYS A 164 -27.81 -26.51 21.69
CA LYS A 164 -27.35 -25.49 22.67
C LYS A 164 -26.00 -24.81 22.34
N MET A 165 -25.90 -23.52 22.69
CA MET A 165 -24.67 -22.68 22.72
C MET A 165 -23.76 -22.92 23.95
N SER A 166 -22.47 -22.53 23.87
CA SER A 166 -21.74 -21.94 25.01
C SER A 166 -20.45 -21.20 24.59
N GLY A 167 -20.25 -19.98 25.12
CA GLY A 167 -18.94 -19.25 25.18
C GLY A 167 -18.18 -19.56 26.48
N PRO A 168 -17.02 -18.92 26.76
CA PRO A 168 -17.00 -17.75 27.69
C PRO A 168 -15.83 -16.73 27.51
N ALA A 169 -15.74 -15.77 28.46
CA ALA A 169 -15.00 -14.49 28.49
C ALA A 169 -13.79 -14.41 29.45
N GLY A 170 -13.03 -13.30 29.41
CA GLY A 170 -12.13 -12.78 30.47
C GLY A 170 -11.16 -11.70 29.95
N THR A 171 -10.60 -10.72 30.69
CA THR A 171 -10.80 -10.11 32.03
C THR A 171 -10.05 -8.75 32.04
N THR A 172 -10.52 -7.80 32.85
CA THR A 172 -10.17 -6.36 32.88
C THR A 172 -8.90 -5.95 33.67
N ASP A 173 -8.05 -6.89 34.09
CA ASP A 173 -6.94 -6.61 35.02
C ASP A 173 -5.62 -6.15 34.35
N ASP A 174 -5.46 -6.36 33.04
CA ASP A 174 -4.21 -6.00 32.33
C ASP A 174 -4.03 -4.48 32.15
N VAL A 175 -5.12 -3.72 32.13
CA VAL A 175 -5.10 -2.27 31.80
C VAL A 175 -4.59 -1.41 32.96
N VAL A 176 -4.78 -1.85 34.21
CA VAL A 176 -4.43 -1.06 35.40
C VAL A 176 -2.92 -1.10 35.69
N ASN A 177 -2.28 -2.22 35.39
CA ASN A 177 -0.85 -2.42 35.65
C ASN A 177 0.04 -1.62 34.69
N GLU A 178 -0.46 -1.29 33.50
CA GLU A 178 0.24 -0.45 32.52
C GLU A 178 0.28 1.03 32.97
N ALA A 179 -0.80 1.53 33.58
CA ALA A 179 -0.90 2.92 34.03
C ALA A 179 0.11 3.28 35.15
N ILE A 180 0.35 2.34 36.06
CA ILE A 180 1.26 2.55 37.21
C ILE A 180 2.72 2.64 36.77
N ARG A 181 3.12 1.93 35.70
CA ARG A 181 4.47 2.03 35.13
C ARG A 181 4.71 3.38 34.45
N GLY A 182 3.68 3.99 33.85
CA GLY A 182 3.80 5.29 33.20
C GLY A 182 4.06 6.46 34.16
N LEU A 183 3.52 6.39 35.39
CA LEU A 183 3.63 7.47 36.38
C LEU A 183 5.02 7.60 37.01
N LYS A 184 5.82 6.52 37.02
CA LYS A 184 7.15 6.49 37.66
C LYS A 184 8.26 7.10 36.81
N THR A 185 8.00 7.34 35.52
CA THR A 185 8.99 7.85 34.56
C THR A 185 9.02 9.40 34.51
N LEU A 186 8.11 10.08 35.22
CA LEU A 186 7.92 11.54 35.17
C LEU A 186 8.74 12.34 36.21
N GLU A 187 9.55 11.69 37.06
CA GLU A 187 10.21 12.33 38.20
C GLU A 187 11.56 13.04 37.86
N ASN A 188 12.04 13.00 36.61
CA ASN A 188 13.33 13.56 36.19
C ASN A 188 13.22 14.72 35.18
N SER A 189 12.64 15.87 35.56
CA SER A 189 12.38 16.99 34.62
C SER A 189 13.42 18.12 34.62
N PHE A 190 13.85 18.55 33.43
CA PHE A 190 14.64 19.76 33.18
C PHE A 190 13.75 21.01 32.99
N PRO A 191 14.22 22.23 33.31
CA PRO A 191 13.44 23.46 33.10
C PRO A 191 13.27 23.77 31.60
N LEU A 192 12.02 23.95 31.17
CA LEU A 192 11.62 24.20 29.78
C LEU A 192 11.00 25.60 29.66
N HIS A 193 11.55 26.43 28.77
CA HIS A 193 11.06 27.79 28.54
C HIS A 193 10.08 27.84 27.35
N PRO A 194 8.90 28.47 27.50
CA PRO A 194 8.00 28.74 26.37
C PRO A 194 8.59 29.85 25.47
N ARG A 195 8.37 29.75 24.15
CA ARG A 195 8.80 30.77 23.19
C ARG A 195 8.28 32.14 23.58
N ALA A 196 9.16 33.14 23.69
CA ALA A 196 8.74 34.52 23.71
C ALA A 196 8.19 34.88 22.32
N SER A 197 6.98 35.45 22.26
CA SER A 197 6.31 35.87 21.02
C SER A 197 7.06 36.99 20.31
N ALA A 198 8.24 36.71 19.75
CA ALA A 198 8.92 37.59 18.83
C ALA A 198 8.42 37.24 17.43
N SER A 199 7.36 37.92 16.99
CA SER A 199 7.05 38.02 15.57
C SER A 199 8.28 38.61 14.87
N PRO A 200 8.86 37.96 13.85
CA PRO A 200 9.85 38.62 13.01
C PRO A 200 9.10 39.72 12.25
N VAL A 201 9.22 40.94 12.73
CA VAL A 201 8.83 42.14 12.00
C VAL A 201 9.66 42.16 10.71
N GLY A 202 9.03 41.87 9.57
CA GLY A 202 9.60 42.18 8.26
C GLY A 202 9.93 41.04 7.30
N ALA A 203 9.56 39.78 7.56
CA ALA A 203 9.65 38.74 6.53
C ALA A 203 8.34 38.71 5.74
N SER A 204 8.38 39.13 4.47
CA SER A 204 7.29 38.90 3.52
C SER A 204 6.94 37.40 3.50
N PRO A 205 5.65 37.02 3.35
CA PRO A 205 5.27 35.62 3.30
C PRO A 205 5.85 35.03 2.01
N LEU A 206 7.03 34.42 2.12
CA LEU A 206 7.55 33.51 1.12
C LEU A 206 6.43 32.50 0.84
N HIS A 207 6.04 32.40 -0.44
CA HIS A 207 4.95 31.53 -0.87
C HIS A 207 5.35 30.07 -0.61
N ASN A 208 5.09 29.59 0.59
CA ASN A 208 5.29 28.21 0.95
C ASN A 208 4.15 27.40 0.29
N PRO A 209 4.43 26.29 -0.42
CA PRO A 209 3.41 25.50 -1.12
C PRO A 209 2.72 24.45 -0.24
N LEU A 210 3.19 24.22 1.00
CA LEU A 210 2.66 23.17 1.88
C LEU A 210 1.23 23.45 2.35
N PRO A 211 0.36 22.48 2.59
CA PRO A 211 -0.92 22.72 3.26
C PRO A 211 -0.76 23.49 4.58
N GLN A 212 -1.59 24.53 4.83
CA GLN A 212 -1.49 25.38 6.03
C GLN A 212 -1.51 24.57 7.34
N LEU A 213 -2.28 23.47 7.35
CA LEU A 213 -2.39 22.55 8.49
C LEU A 213 -1.05 21.91 8.89
N LEU A 214 -0.16 21.67 7.91
CA LEU A 214 1.15 21.08 8.11
C LEU A 214 2.21 22.09 8.53
N ARG A 215 1.96 23.38 8.28
CA ARG A 215 2.92 24.44 8.54
C ARG A 215 2.92 24.81 10.01
N THR A 216 4.11 24.93 10.57
CA THR A 216 4.33 25.68 11.80
C THR A 216 4.33 27.20 11.49
N PRO A 217 4.29 28.07 12.51
CA PRO A 217 4.36 29.52 12.28
C PRO A 217 5.60 30.01 11.51
N SER A 218 6.72 29.28 11.55
CA SER A 218 7.90 29.59 10.71
C SER A 218 7.85 28.98 9.30
N GLY A 219 6.85 28.16 9.01
CA GLY A 219 6.70 27.46 7.73
C GLY A 219 7.39 26.09 7.66
N LEU A 220 7.84 25.53 8.78
CA LEU A 220 8.38 24.17 8.84
C LEU A 220 7.27 23.12 8.82
N ALA A 221 7.62 21.88 8.49
CA ALA A 221 6.76 20.71 8.59
C ALA A 221 7.59 19.50 9.01
N LEU A 222 6.94 18.52 9.64
CA LEU A 222 7.58 17.26 10.05
C LEU A 222 7.33 16.18 9.01
N LEU A 223 8.42 15.67 8.44
CA LEU A 223 8.46 14.52 7.56
C LEU A 223 9.10 13.34 8.30
N GLU A 224 8.39 12.21 8.35
CA GLU A 224 8.87 10.96 8.97
C GLU A 224 8.89 9.86 7.92
N LEU A 225 10.06 9.24 7.74
CA LEU A 225 10.31 8.21 6.74
C LEU A 225 10.90 6.98 7.43
N GLN A 226 10.32 5.79 7.18
CA GLN A 226 10.87 4.53 7.65
C GLN A 226 11.99 4.05 6.70
N GLY A 227 13.23 4.43 7.01
CA GLY A 227 14.40 4.15 6.18
C GLY A 227 15.45 5.25 6.29
N THR A 228 16.39 5.26 5.35
CA THR A 228 17.46 6.26 5.26
C THR A 228 17.45 6.93 3.89
N ILE A 229 17.67 8.23 3.84
CA ILE A 229 17.86 8.98 2.59
C ILE A 229 19.35 8.99 2.27
N ASN A 230 19.72 8.42 1.12
CA ASN A 230 21.09 8.48 0.63
C ASN A 230 21.29 9.83 -0.07
N VAL A 231 22.03 10.73 0.57
CA VAL A 231 22.43 12.01 -0.04
C VAL A 231 23.87 11.89 -0.58
N PRO A 232 24.20 12.55 -1.70
CA PRO A 232 25.58 12.63 -2.17
C PRO A 232 26.47 13.18 -1.06
N SER A 233 27.58 12.51 -0.80
CA SER A 233 28.60 13.02 0.12
C SER A 233 29.17 14.30 -0.50
N GLN A 234 29.08 15.42 0.20
CA GLN A 234 29.81 16.61 -0.20
C GLN A 234 31.29 16.32 -0.04
N GLU A 235 31.98 16.03 -1.14
CA GLU A 235 33.42 16.21 -1.20
C GLU A 235 33.68 17.70 -1.01
N ILE A 236 34.03 18.09 0.21
CA ILE A 236 34.63 19.40 0.46
C ILE A 236 35.90 19.37 -0.40
N PRO A 237 36.03 20.22 -1.44
CA PRO A 237 37.27 20.29 -2.17
C PRO A 237 38.33 20.63 -1.14
N ALA A 238 39.32 19.76 -1.00
CA ALA A 238 40.54 20.10 -0.28
C ALA A 238 41.16 21.26 -1.05
N ILE A 239 40.78 22.48 -0.68
CA ILE A 239 41.57 23.64 -1.02
C ILE A 239 42.83 23.43 -0.19
N GLU A 240 43.88 22.96 -0.88
CA GLU A 240 45.25 23.04 -0.42
C GLU A 240 45.60 24.54 -0.30
N ASP A 241 45.14 25.18 0.77
CA ASP A 241 45.73 26.41 1.27
C ASP A 241 46.04 26.20 2.75
N GLU A 242 47.32 25.93 3.00
CA GLU A 242 47.94 25.83 4.31
C GLU A 242 47.84 27.16 5.08
N PHE A 243 46.70 27.48 5.72
CA PHE A 243 46.67 28.27 6.97
C PHE A 243 45.25 28.43 7.58
N ALA A 244 44.65 27.36 8.10
CA ALA A 244 43.59 27.52 9.10
C ALA A 244 43.53 26.30 10.03
N VAL A 245 44.23 26.43 11.15
CA VAL A 245 44.10 25.61 12.36
C VAL A 245 42.64 25.31 12.67
N ALA A 246 42.32 24.02 12.81
CA ALA A 246 41.04 23.53 13.29
C ALA A 246 40.67 24.21 14.63
N SER A 247 39.74 25.14 14.57
CA SER A 247 38.97 25.60 15.72
C SER A 247 37.56 25.05 15.60
N GLU A 248 37.17 24.22 16.56
CA GLU A 248 35.82 23.65 16.75
C GLU A 248 34.71 24.69 17.03
N ASN A 249 34.92 25.97 16.70
CA ASN A 249 33.97 27.04 16.99
C ASN A 249 33.83 28.01 15.81
N THR A 250 33.22 27.55 14.71
CA THR A 250 32.72 28.43 13.65
C THR A 250 31.20 28.29 13.56
N HIS A 251 30.50 28.82 14.56
CA HIS A 251 29.11 29.25 14.41
C HIS A 251 29.11 30.77 14.18
N GLY A 252 29.69 31.18 13.05
CA GLY A 252 29.53 32.53 12.51
C GLY A 252 28.27 32.59 11.65
N PRO A 253 27.64 33.77 11.48
CA PRO A 253 26.35 33.93 10.78
C PRO A 253 26.37 33.61 9.27
N ASN A 254 27.52 33.19 8.73
CA ASN A 254 27.72 32.89 7.30
C ASN A 254 28.18 31.43 7.09
N ALA A 255 27.68 30.47 7.87
CA ALA A 255 27.78 29.06 7.48
C ALA A 255 26.95 28.87 6.21
N THR A 256 27.62 28.70 5.06
CA THR A 256 26.97 28.42 3.78
C THR A 256 26.20 27.10 3.89
N THR A 257 24.91 27.20 4.14
CA THR A 257 24.02 26.04 4.22
C THR A 257 23.92 25.46 2.82
N SER A 258 24.43 24.25 2.64
CA SER A 258 24.32 23.54 1.36
C SER A 258 23.04 22.72 1.37
N GLU A 259 22.11 23.05 0.46
CA GLU A 259 20.86 22.32 0.30
C GLU A 259 20.99 21.30 -0.82
N THR A 260 20.62 20.04 -0.57
CA THR A 260 20.61 18.98 -1.58
C THR A 260 19.16 18.65 -1.95
N PRO A 261 18.72 18.86 -3.19
CA PRO A 261 17.39 18.45 -3.63
C PRO A 261 17.24 16.93 -3.54
N VAL A 262 16.36 16.46 -2.65
CA VAL A 262 16.09 15.01 -2.49
C VAL A 262 15.01 14.54 -3.47
N GLY A 263 13.96 15.34 -3.66
CA GLY A 263 12.76 14.90 -4.34
C GLY A 263 11.60 15.88 -4.29
N LYS A 264 10.42 15.40 -4.70
CA LYS A 264 9.18 16.18 -4.74
C LYS A 264 8.11 15.55 -3.87
N LEU A 265 7.53 16.35 -2.99
CA LEU A 265 6.40 15.98 -2.14
C LEU A 265 5.09 16.47 -2.79
N ILE A 266 4.13 15.58 -2.95
CA ILE A 266 2.85 15.86 -3.62
C ILE A 266 1.68 15.43 -2.74
N PHE A 267 0.67 16.29 -2.68
CA PHE A 267 -0.61 16.03 -2.01
C PHE A 267 -1.71 16.02 -3.09
N PRO A 268 -1.98 14.87 -3.72
CA PRO A 268 -2.81 14.79 -4.93
C PRO A 268 -4.24 15.27 -4.75
N ASP A 269 -4.76 15.11 -3.53
CA ASP A 269 -6.14 15.42 -3.18
C ASP A 269 -6.25 16.78 -2.46
N TYR A 270 -5.14 17.51 -2.24
CA TYR A 270 -5.16 18.80 -1.55
C TYR A 270 -5.54 19.93 -2.51
N SER A 271 -6.55 20.71 -2.12
CA SER A 271 -6.98 21.91 -2.82
C SER A 271 -6.96 23.12 -1.88
N PRO A 272 -6.27 24.23 -2.24
CA PRO A 272 -6.31 25.48 -1.46
C PRO A 272 -7.71 26.10 -1.37
N GLN A 273 -8.63 25.74 -2.27
CA GLN A 273 -10.00 26.27 -2.31
C GLN A 273 -10.90 25.65 -1.23
N THR A 274 -10.51 24.49 -0.68
CA THR A 274 -11.27 23.76 0.36
C THR A 274 -10.37 23.44 1.58
N PRO A 275 -9.99 24.47 2.37
CA PRO A 275 -8.99 24.31 3.43
C PRO A 275 -9.43 23.43 4.61
N ASP A 276 -10.74 23.26 4.81
CA ASP A 276 -11.32 22.45 5.89
C ASP A 276 -11.43 20.95 5.53
N ASP A 277 -11.19 20.58 4.26
CA ASP A 277 -11.19 19.18 3.86
C ASP A 277 -9.97 18.47 4.47
N THR A 278 -10.20 17.35 5.16
CA THR A 278 -9.14 16.50 5.71
C THR A 278 -8.98 15.20 4.92
N LYS A 279 -9.81 14.94 3.90
CA LYS A 279 -9.74 13.70 3.11
C LYS A 279 -8.40 13.56 2.38
N TRP A 280 -7.82 14.68 1.95
CA TRP A 280 -6.51 14.72 1.30
C TRP A 280 -5.37 14.19 2.18
N MET A 281 -5.54 14.19 3.51
CA MET A 281 -4.54 13.70 4.44
C MET A 281 -4.31 12.19 4.32
N LYS A 282 -5.24 11.44 3.72
CA LYS A 282 -5.09 9.99 3.56
C LYS A 282 -3.95 9.61 2.61
N ARG A 283 -3.45 10.54 1.78
CA ARG A 283 -2.47 10.25 0.76
C ARG A 283 -1.49 11.40 0.52
N ALA A 284 -0.20 11.05 0.49
CA ALA A 284 0.90 11.89 0.07
C ALA A 284 1.89 11.04 -0.73
N TYR A 285 2.48 11.60 -1.77
CA TYR A 285 3.55 10.95 -2.53
C TYR A 285 4.86 11.69 -2.33
N LEU A 286 5.92 10.94 -2.07
CA LEU A 286 7.29 11.44 -2.11
C LEU A 286 8.02 10.76 -3.27
N TYR A 287 8.30 11.53 -4.31
CA TYR A 287 9.13 11.11 -5.43
C TYR A 287 10.58 11.42 -5.10
N VAL A 288 11.43 10.40 -5.03
CA VAL A 288 12.86 10.50 -4.73
C VAL A 288 13.65 10.24 -6.00
N GLY A 289 14.43 11.23 -6.45
CA GLY A 289 15.12 11.14 -7.74
C GLY A 289 14.16 10.94 -8.92
N ARG A 290 14.51 10.04 -9.85
CA ARG A 290 13.75 9.77 -11.10
C ARG A 290 13.00 8.43 -11.11
N TYR A 291 13.23 7.55 -10.14
CA TYR A 291 12.82 6.15 -10.27
C TYR A 291 12.10 5.59 -9.05
N GLN A 292 11.96 6.39 -7.98
CA GLN A 292 11.39 5.92 -6.72
C GLN A 292 10.25 6.80 -6.29
N ARG A 293 9.14 6.16 -5.94
CA ARG A 293 7.98 6.80 -5.33
C ARG A 293 7.68 6.11 -4.01
N MET A 294 7.40 6.90 -2.99
CA MET A 294 6.90 6.42 -1.72
C MET A 294 5.49 6.93 -1.49
N THR A 295 4.59 6.04 -1.10
CA THR A 295 3.23 6.37 -0.71
C THR A 295 3.14 6.52 0.80
N GLY A 296 2.59 7.64 1.24
CA GLY A 296 2.46 8.02 2.64
C GLY A 296 1.14 8.71 2.92
N GLU A 297 1.00 9.20 4.14
CA GLU A 297 -0.21 9.84 4.64
C GLU A 297 0.14 10.94 5.64
N VAL A 298 -0.74 11.92 5.79
CA VAL A 298 -0.63 12.95 6.83
C VAL A 298 -1.41 12.50 8.05
N LYS A 299 -0.74 12.44 9.20
CA LYS A 299 -1.36 12.09 10.48
C LYS A 299 -1.33 13.23 11.47
N LYS A 300 -2.48 13.43 12.12
CA LYS A 300 -2.55 14.20 13.36
C LYS A 300 -1.82 13.41 14.45
N LEU A 301 -0.91 14.08 15.15
CA LEU A 301 -0.18 13.47 16.25
C LEU A 301 -1.12 13.38 17.47
N PRO A 302 -1.31 12.20 18.09
CA PRO A 302 -2.07 12.08 19.33
C PRO A 302 -1.49 12.96 20.45
N LYS A 303 -0.16 13.13 20.43
CA LYS A 303 0.59 14.04 21.30
C LYS A 303 1.38 15.01 20.42
N PRO A 304 1.08 16.32 20.43
CA PRO A 304 1.86 17.30 19.70
C PRO A 304 3.35 17.25 20.09
N LEU A 305 4.23 17.38 19.10
CA LEU A 305 5.67 17.36 19.32
C LEU A 305 6.18 18.80 19.45
N ALA A 306 6.92 19.07 20.52
CA ALA A 306 7.62 20.34 20.68
C ALA A 306 9.01 20.22 20.04
N ILE A 307 9.33 21.11 19.11
CA ILE A 307 10.71 21.32 18.65
C ILE A 307 11.39 22.16 19.72
N ILE A 308 12.42 21.61 20.34
CA ILE A 308 13.15 22.25 21.42
C ILE A 308 14.55 22.58 20.92
N GLN A 309 14.98 23.81 21.11
CA GLN A 309 16.35 24.23 20.85
C GLN A 309 17.07 24.45 22.17
N LYS A 310 18.25 23.87 22.30
CA LYS A 310 19.15 24.18 23.40
C LYS A 310 19.67 25.61 23.21
N ARG A 311 19.44 26.48 24.19
CA ARG A 311 19.96 27.85 24.12
C ARG A 311 21.48 27.85 24.13
N GLN A 312 22.08 28.67 23.26
CA GLN A 312 23.52 28.90 23.33
C GLN A 312 23.85 29.57 24.66
N LYS A 313 24.77 28.96 25.40
CA LYS A 313 25.23 29.43 26.70
C LYS A 313 25.95 30.75 26.51
N GLN A 314 25.46 31.83 27.14
CA GLN A 314 26.23 33.06 27.17
C GLN A 314 27.56 32.82 27.91
N PRO A 315 28.69 33.28 27.35
CA PRO A 315 29.99 33.10 27.99
C PRO A 315 29.98 33.76 29.37
N GLY A 316 30.05 32.96 30.44
CA GLY A 316 30.06 33.41 31.84
C GLY A 316 28.89 32.91 32.71
N SER A 317 27.85 32.29 32.15
CA SER A 317 26.72 31.76 32.94
C SER A 317 27.06 30.41 33.61
N LYS A 318 26.76 30.27 34.91
CA LYS A 318 26.82 28.97 35.64
C LYS A 318 25.53 28.16 35.53
N ALA A 319 24.53 28.64 34.78
CA ALA A 319 23.30 27.90 34.55
C ALA A 319 23.58 26.62 33.74
N GLY A 320 22.83 25.56 34.06
CA GLY A 320 22.81 24.30 33.32
C GLY A 320 22.23 24.47 31.91
N ASP A 321 22.10 23.38 31.18
CA ASP A 321 21.52 23.41 29.83
C ASP A 321 20.06 23.90 29.87
N GLU A 322 19.78 25.02 29.20
CA GLU A 322 18.44 25.59 29.07
C GLU A 322 17.81 25.18 27.74
N LEU A 323 16.54 24.78 27.80
CA LEU A 323 15.75 24.33 26.67
C LEU A 323 14.66 25.35 26.34
N GLU A 324 14.57 25.78 25.09
CA GLU A 324 13.51 26.67 24.59
C GLU A 324 12.62 25.91 23.60
N ILE A 325 11.30 25.94 23.81
CA ILE A 325 10.35 25.45 22.81
C ILE A 325 10.36 26.44 21.65
N VAL A 326 10.82 26.00 20.48
CA VAL A 326 10.76 26.80 19.26
C VAL A 326 9.37 26.66 18.65
N GLU A 327 8.88 25.43 18.45
CA GLU A 327 7.63 25.20 17.72
C GLU A 327 6.85 24.01 18.24
N ILE A 328 5.55 24.00 17.96
CA ILE A 328 4.67 22.88 18.27
C ILE A 328 4.14 22.31 16.95
N VAL A 329 4.56 21.10 16.64
CA VAL A 329 4.11 20.33 15.49
C VAL A 329 2.91 19.48 15.90
N LYS A 330 1.80 19.64 15.18
CA LYS A 330 0.55 18.90 15.44
C LYS A 330 0.29 17.79 14.43
N TYR A 331 0.95 17.85 13.28
CA TYR A 331 0.76 16.91 12.16
C TYR A 331 2.12 16.47 11.62
N LYS A 332 2.20 15.22 11.16
CA LYS A 332 3.37 14.68 10.45
C LYS A 332 2.96 14.14 9.10
N ILE A 333 3.85 14.23 8.12
CA ILE A 333 3.76 13.48 6.87
C ILE A 333 4.55 12.19 7.08
N TYR A 334 3.92 11.04 6.91
CA TYR A 334 4.45 9.75 7.33
C TYR A 334 4.52 8.76 6.16
N PHE A 335 5.73 8.27 5.87
CA PHE A 335 6.01 7.27 4.85
C PHE A 335 6.54 5.99 5.50
N LYS A 336 5.68 4.97 5.60
CA LYS A 336 6.00 3.67 6.22
C LYS A 336 6.30 2.56 5.21
N ASN A 337 5.78 2.70 3.99
CA ASN A 337 5.87 1.68 2.96
C ASN A 337 7.23 1.73 2.27
N ARG A 338 7.64 0.60 1.67
CA ARG A 338 8.86 0.54 0.86
C ARG A 338 8.69 1.41 -0.39
N PRO A 339 9.78 2.02 -0.91
CA PRO A 339 9.73 2.70 -2.20
C PRO A 339 9.32 1.75 -3.32
N GLU A 340 8.42 2.22 -4.17
CA GLU A 340 7.98 1.54 -5.39
C GLU A 340 8.79 2.06 -6.58
N PRO A 341 9.20 1.20 -7.52
CA PRO A 341 9.80 1.64 -8.77
C PRO A 341 8.75 2.34 -9.63
N VAL A 342 9.12 3.46 -10.23
CA VAL A 342 8.32 4.13 -11.27
C VAL A 342 8.94 3.77 -12.60
N ASN A 343 8.20 3.08 -13.47
CA ASN A 343 8.71 2.64 -14.77
C ASN A 343 8.82 3.85 -15.72
N ASP A 344 9.95 3.96 -16.43
CA ASP A 344 9.97 4.61 -17.74
C ASP A 344 9.28 3.63 -18.70
N VAL A 345 8.03 3.89 -19.09
CA VAL A 345 7.34 3.13 -20.15
C VAL A 345 7.62 3.75 -21.50
#